data_AF-A0A821F4J8-F1
#
_entry.id   AF-A0A821F4J8-F1
#
_cell.length_a   1.000
_cell.length_b   1.000
_cell.length_c   1.000
_cell.angle_alpha   90.00
_cell.angle_beta   90.00
_cell.angle_gamma   90.00
#
_symmetry.space_group_name_H-M   'P 1'
#
loop_
_entity.id
_entity.type
_entity.pdbx_description
1 polymer ?
#
loop_
_entity_poly.entity_id
_entity_poly.type
_entity_poly.pdbx_seq_one_letter_code
_entity_poly.pdbx_strand_id
1 'polypeptide(L)' 'ESLNGTNTTSNNSEKSTPPSKAKVHRCRQCSFVSSVKEDYWAHHRVHIRADKILECPSCPFVTEYKHHLEYH' A
#
# COMPACT_ATOMS: atom_id res chain seq x y z
N GLU A 1 16.43 24.53 -3.32
CA GLU A 1 15.81 23.57 -4.25
C GLU A 1 14.82 22.71 -3.47
N SER A 2 13.59 22.65 -3.99
CA SER A 2 12.36 21.94 -3.61
C SER A 2 12.28 21.13 -2.31
N LEU A 3 11.47 21.64 -1.39
CA LEU A 3 10.80 20.88 -0.32
C LEU A 3 9.79 19.92 -0.95
N ASN A 4 10.05 18.61 -0.91
CA ASN A 4 9.02 17.59 -1.12
C ASN A 4 8.77 16.88 0.20
N GLY A 5 7.69 17.30 0.87
CA GLY A 5 7.23 16.68 2.10
C GLY A 5 6.74 15.26 1.84
N THR A 6 7.40 14.29 2.45
CA THR A 6 6.79 13.00 2.75
C THR A 6 6.11 13.12 4.11
N ASN A 7 4.92 13.73 4.13
CA ASN A 7 4.01 13.59 5.25
C ASN A 7 3.46 12.17 5.23
N THR A 8 3.99 11.33 6.11
CA THR A 8 3.28 10.13 6.58
C THR A 8 3.48 10.04 8.09
N THR A 9 2.97 11.06 8.78
CA THR A 9 2.57 10.90 10.17
C THR A 9 1.16 10.34 10.15
N SER A 10 0.99 9.12 10.65
CA SER A 10 -0.05 8.82 11.64
C SER A 10 -0.11 7.32 11.98
N ASN A 11 0.26 7.06 13.24
CA ASN A 11 -0.44 6.17 14.18
C ASN A 11 0.23 4.84 14.53
N ASN A 12 1.04 4.95 15.58
CA ASN A 12 0.98 4.15 16.80
C ASN A 12 0.68 2.65 16.67
N SER A 13 1.73 1.85 16.83
CA SER A 13 1.62 0.58 17.56
C SER A 13 2.84 0.46 18.47
N GLU A 14 2.76 1.14 19.61
CA GLU A 14 3.41 0.70 20.84
C GLU A 14 2.87 -0.70 21.20
N LYS A 15 3.41 -1.75 20.59
CA LYS A 15 3.26 -3.12 21.08
C LYS A 15 4.66 -3.73 21.14
N SER A 16 5.22 -3.67 22.33
CA SER A 16 6.45 -4.34 22.74
C SER A 16 6.37 -5.84 22.41
N THR A 17 6.98 -6.27 21.31
CA THR A 17 7.34 -7.66 21.01
C THR A 17 8.63 -7.68 20.17
N PRO A 18 9.51 -8.68 20.33
CA PRO A 18 10.88 -8.66 19.80
C PRO A 18 10.91 -8.56 18.26
N PRO A 19 12.01 -8.06 17.65
CA PRO A 19 12.12 -7.73 16.22
C PRO A 19 12.07 -8.98 15.35
N SER A 20 10.87 -9.51 15.19
CA SER A 20 10.55 -10.65 14.35
C SER A 20 10.34 -10.12 12.95
N LYS A 21 11.44 -9.68 12.30
CA LYS A 21 11.52 -9.19 10.91
C LYS A 21 10.17 -8.75 10.34
N ALA A 22 9.68 -7.59 10.78
CA ALA A 22 8.40 -7.05 10.30
C ALA A 22 8.42 -7.04 8.77
N LYS A 23 7.53 -7.82 8.16
CA LYS A 23 7.48 -7.98 6.70
C LYS A 23 6.88 -6.71 6.12
N VAL A 24 7.73 -5.73 5.86
CA VAL A 24 7.33 -4.46 5.24
C VAL A 24 6.94 -4.69 3.77
N HIS A 25 5.91 -3.98 3.34
CA HIS A 25 5.41 -3.96 1.98
C HIS A 25 5.99 -2.74 1.26
N ARG A 26 6.99 -2.98 0.40
CA ARG A 26 7.63 -1.95 -0.41
C ARG A 26 6.93 -1.84 -1.77
N CYS A 27 6.51 -0.63 -2.13
CA CYS A 27 6.00 -0.35 -3.47
C CYS A 27 7.11 -0.59 -4.51
N ARG A 28 6.73 -1.15 -5.67
CA ARG A 28 7.67 -1.36 -6.78
C ARG A 28 7.74 -0.18 -7.75
N GLN A 29 6.74 0.70 -7.73
CA GLN A 29 6.65 1.86 -8.62
C GLN A 29 7.29 3.12 -8.01
N CYS A 30 7.42 3.17 -6.68
CA CYS A 30 8.04 4.29 -5.98
C CYS A 30 8.70 3.85 -4.66
N SER A 31 9.31 4.80 -3.95
CA SER A 31 10.00 4.56 -2.67
C SER A 31 9.07 4.42 -1.46
N PHE A 32 7.76 4.28 -1.66
CA PHE A 32 6.80 4.08 -0.56
C PHE A 32 6.99 2.71 0.11
N VAL A 33 6.96 2.70 1.43
CA VAL A 33 7.08 1.49 2.25
C VAL A 33 6.03 1.57 3.36
N SER A 34 5.24 0.52 3.52
CA SER A 34 4.30 0.40 4.63
C SER A 34 4.50 -0.92 5.38
N SER A 35 4.32 -0.90 6.69
CA SER A 35 4.24 -2.11 7.52
C SER A 35 2.83 -2.72 7.53
N VAL A 36 1.82 -2.00 7.04
CA VAL A 36 0.41 -2.41 7.01
C VAL A 36 0.00 -2.74 5.57
N LYS A 37 -0.61 -3.92 5.39
CA LYS A 37 -1.05 -4.39 4.06
C LYS A 37 -2.12 -3.47 3.45
N GLU A 38 -3.06 -2.97 4.25
CA GLU A 38 -4.11 -2.05 3.79
C GLU A 38 -3.54 -0.73 3.26
N ASP A 39 -2.63 -0.09 3.99
CA ASP A 39 -1.92 1.11 3.52
C ASP A 39 -1.15 0.87 2.23
N TYR A 40 -0.49 -0.28 2.10
CA TYR A 40 0.21 -0.64 0.88
C TYR A 40 -0.74 -0.69 -0.32
N TRP A 41 -1.91 -1.31 -0.18
CA TRP A 41 -2.88 -1.37 -1.27
C TRP A 41 -3.59 -0.04 -1.52
N ALA A 42 -3.91 0.72 -0.46
CA ALA A 42 -4.46 2.06 -0.58
C ALA A 42 -3.50 2.98 -1.35
N HIS A 43 -2.21 2.92 -1.03
CA HIS A 43 -1.16 3.61 -1.79
C HIS A 43 -1.08 3.13 -3.24
N HIS A 44 -1.24 1.82 -3.49
CA HIS A 44 -1.17 1.26 -4.84
C HIS A 44 -2.25 1.85 -5.76
N ARG A 45 -3.40 2.28 -5.22
CA ARG A 45 -4.44 3.02 -5.97
C ARG A 45 -3.94 4.31 -6.59
N VAL A 46 -2.93 4.96 -6.01
CA VAL A 46 -2.38 6.23 -6.49
C VAL A 46 -1.58 6.06 -7.79
N HIS A 47 -1.05 4.86 -8.04
CA HIS A 47 -0.37 4.53 -9.29
C HIS A 47 -1.32 4.07 -10.40
N ILE A 48 -2.56 3.75 -10.04
CA ILE A 48 -3.58 3.29 -10.97
C ILE A 48 -4.46 4.49 -11.33
N ARG A 49 -4.82 4.63 -12.61
CA ARG A 49 -5.77 5.66 -13.00
C ARG A 49 -7.14 5.37 -12.39
N ALA A 50 -7.81 6.39 -11.85
CA ALA A 50 -9.11 6.24 -11.19
C ALA A 50 -10.17 5.52 -12.06
N ASP A 51 -10.12 5.68 -13.38
CA ASP A 51 -11.03 5.00 -14.33
C ASP A 51 -10.71 3.51 -14.55
N LYS A 52 -9.54 3.05 -14.12
CA LYS A 52 -9.06 1.67 -14.23
C LYS A 52 -8.91 0.98 -12.88
N ILE A 53 -9.22 1.64 -11.76
CA ILE A 53 -9.11 1.01 -10.44
C ILE A 53 -10.13 -0.13 -10.36
N LEU A 54 -9.63 -1.33 -10.10
CA LEU A 54 -10.42 -2.51 -9.83
C LEU A 54 -10.05 -3.01 -8.43
N GLU A 55 -11.03 -3.00 -7.52
CA GLU A 55 -10.87 -3.44 -6.13
C GLU A 55 -11.70 -4.67 -5.83
N CYS A 56 -11.17 -5.54 -4.97
CA CYS A 56 -11.89 -6.71 -4.50
C CYS A 56 -12.87 -6.33 -3.39
N PRO A 57 -14.14 -6.75 -3.45
CA PRO A 57 -15.09 -6.50 -2.36
C PRO A 57 -14.80 -7.31 -1.09
N SER A 58 -13.97 -8.37 -1.19
CA SER A 58 -13.68 -9.28 -0.08
C SER A 58 -12.31 -9.03 0.58
N CYS A 59 -11.42 -8.26 -0.04
CA CYS A 59 -10.09 -8.01 0.50
C CYS A 59 -9.52 -6.68 0.00
N PRO A 60 -8.48 -6.10 0.64
CA PRO A 60 -7.94 -4.79 0.25
C PRO A 60 -7.15 -4.82 -1.07
N PHE A 61 -7.21 -5.90 -1.85
CA PHE A 61 -6.51 -6.02 -3.12
C PHE A 61 -7.05 -5.02 -4.14
N VAL A 62 -6.13 -4.29 -4.78
CA VAL A 62 -6.44 -3.38 -5.89
C VAL A 62 -5.49 -3.62 -7.04
N THR A 63 -6.00 -3.48 -8.26
CA THR A 63 -5.24 -3.64 -9.49
C THR A 63 -5.86 -2.81 -10.61
N GLU A 64 -5.08 -2.57 -11.66
CA GLU A 64 -5.59 -1.99 -12.92
C GLU A 64 -6.00 -3.07 -13.93
N TYR A 65 -5.63 -4.32 -13.67
CA TYR A 65 -5.77 -5.43 -14.60
C TYR A 65 -6.98 -6.29 -14.23
N LYS A 66 -8.02 -6.30 -15.07
CA LYS A 66 -9.23 -7.08 -14.81
C LYS A 66 -8.97 -8.57 -14.63
N HIS A 67 -8.08 -9.13 -15.46
CA HIS A 67 -7.71 -10.53 -15.33
C HIS A 67 -7.01 -10.80 -13.98
N HIS A 68 -6.14 -9.90 -13.48
CA HIS A 68 -5.56 -10.03 -12.15
C HIS A 68 -6.62 -10.04 -11.05
N LEU A 69 -7.66 -9.20 -11.15
CA LEU A 69 -8.75 -9.20 -10.17
C LEU A 69 -9.57 -10.50 -10.23
N GLU A 70 -9.80 -11.06 -11.41
CA GLU A 70 -10.57 -12.31 -11.57
C GLU A 70 -9.90 -13.51 -10.87
N TYR A 71 -8.56 -13.60 -10.86
CA TYR A 71 -7.84 -14.77 -10.32
C TYR A 71 -7.14 -14.56 -8.96
N HIS A 72 -7.11 -13.34 -8.41
CA HIS A 72 -6.38 -13.05 -7.15
C HIS A 72 -6.97 -13.77 -5.92
#